data_AF-A0A445AEN9-F1
#
_entry.id   AF-A0A445AEN9-F1
#
_cell.length_a   1.000
_cell.length_b   1.000
_cell.length_c   1.000
_cell.angle_alpha   90.00
_cell.angle_beta   90.00
_cell.angle_gamma   90.00
#
_symmetry.space_group_name_H-M   'P 1'
#
loop_
_entity.id
_entity.type
_entity.pdbx_description
1 polymer ?
#
loop_
_entity_poly.entity_id
_entity_poly.type
_entity_poly.pdbx_seq_one_letter_code
_entity_poly.pdbx_strand_id
1 'polypeptide(L)'
;MASEESFVVLVHHRGSIKRKTRSGVKFTDKDPLCIVVNPTTSYDDLVRSVLMKLGLEGAKRVKKFFYRIPVTILHDTVKYDCLTIGSDEDLQVMFLCRRQFSEVRTPELLAKLIDVVSSSGGSNWNTTNVATAAGSSSRAAVASSSVPVYEPAVQLVASPIL
;
A
#
# COMPACT_ATOMS: atom_id res chain seq x y z
N MET A 1 -32.50 -4.85 6.91
CA MET A 1 -32.36 -3.65 6.09
C MET A 1 -30.88 -3.26 6.09
N ALA A 2 -30.15 -3.59 5.02
CA ALA A 2 -28.78 -3.09 4.87
C ALA A 2 -28.91 -1.61 4.49
N SER A 3 -28.55 -0.70 5.38
CA SER A 3 -28.41 0.70 4.99
C SER A 3 -27.36 0.75 3.88
N GLU A 4 -27.71 1.30 2.72
CA GLU A 4 -26.77 1.68 1.66
C GLU A 4 -25.89 2.82 2.18
N GLU A 5 -25.00 2.50 3.11
CA GLU A 5 -24.08 3.44 3.73
C GLU A 5 -22.79 3.52 2.91
N SER A 6 -22.97 3.64 1.59
CA SER A 6 -21.88 3.95 0.71
C SER A 6 -21.55 5.43 0.79
N PHE A 7 -20.27 5.77 0.66
CA PHE A 7 -19.85 7.17 0.61
C PHE A 7 -18.66 7.37 -0.32
N VAL A 8 -18.48 8.61 -0.76
CA VAL A 8 -17.33 9.02 -1.56
C VAL A 8 -16.13 9.22 -0.64
N VAL A 9 -14.97 8.76 -1.11
CA VAL A 9 -13.66 8.95 -0.51
C VAL A 9 -12.76 9.66 -1.51
N LEU A 10 -12.02 10.66 -1.06
CA LEU A 10 -10.97 11.32 -1.85
C LEU A 10 -9.67 10.56 -1.67
N VAL A 11 -9.08 10.08 -2.76
CA VAL A 11 -7.80 9.37 -2.76
C VAL A 11 -6.73 10.24 -3.40
N HIS A 12 -5.84 10.74 -2.55
CA HIS A 12 -4.62 11.42 -2.93
C HIS A 12 -3.62 10.38 -3.43
N HIS A 13 -3.01 10.58 -4.59
CA HIS A 13 -2.09 9.61 -5.20
C HIS A 13 -0.75 10.24 -5.63
N ARG A 14 -0.69 11.57 -5.69
CA ARG A 14 0.51 12.38 -5.94
C ARG A 14 0.87 13.27 -4.74
N GLY A 15 0.03 13.25 -3.71
CA GLY A 15 0.21 14.04 -2.51
C GLY A 15 1.25 13.50 -1.53
N SER A 16 1.44 14.28 -0.46
CA SER A 16 2.26 13.92 0.70
C SER A 16 1.51 14.23 2.00
N ILE A 17 1.98 13.64 3.10
CA ILE A 17 1.43 13.88 4.44
C ILE A 17 2.16 15.05 5.08
N LYS A 18 1.47 16.18 5.28
CA LYS A 18 1.93 17.24 6.16
C LYS A 18 1.41 17.00 7.57
N ARG A 19 2.34 16.85 8.52
CA ARG A 19 2.07 16.72 9.96
C ARG A 19 2.27 18.07 10.66
N LYS A 20 1.90 18.15 11.94
CA LYS A 20 2.00 19.36 12.77
C LYS A 20 1.27 20.57 12.17
N THR A 21 0.19 20.31 11.43
CA THR A 21 -0.68 21.36 10.91
C THR A 21 -1.65 21.82 12.01
N ARG A 22 -2.36 22.94 11.80
CA ARG A 22 -3.43 23.37 12.73
C ARG A 22 -4.43 22.25 13.01
N SER A 23 -4.74 21.43 12.02
CA SER A 23 -5.64 20.28 12.11
C SER A 23 -4.93 18.95 12.45
N GLY A 24 -3.65 18.95 12.84
CA GLY A 24 -2.84 17.75 13.04
C GLY A 24 -2.22 17.28 11.71
N VAL A 25 -3.01 16.59 10.88
CA VAL A 25 -2.58 16.03 9.59
C VAL A 25 -3.32 16.69 8.40
N LYS A 26 -2.63 16.86 7.27
CA LYS A 26 -3.19 17.29 5.97
C LYS A 26 -2.51 16.55 4.81
N PHE A 27 -3.29 16.08 3.83
CA PHE A 27 -2.79 15.62 2.55
C PHE A 27 -2.71 16.77 1.54
N THR A 28 -1.71 16.74 0.65
CA THR A 28 -1.31 17.89 -0.17
C THR A 28 -1.57 17.74 -1.67
N ASP A 29 -2.30 16.70 -2.07
CA ASP A 29 -2.64 16.52 -3.48
C ASP A 29 -3.59 17.62 -3.96
N LYS A 30 -3.35 18.10 -5.18
CA LYS A 30 -4.20 19.09 -5.82
C LYS A 30 -5.30 18.43 -6.65
N ASP A 31 -5.12 17.16 -7.01
CA ASP A 31 -6.00 16.43 -7.92
C ASP A 31 -6.30 15.03 -7.36
N PRO A 32 -7.01 14.92 -6.22
CA PRO A 32 -7.39 13.63 -5.66
C PRO A 32 -8.51 13.00 -6.50
N LEU A 33 -8.45 11.69 -6.70
CA LEU A 33 -9.52 10.93 -7.35
C LEU A 33 -10.65 10.59 -6.37
N CYS A 34 -11.89 10.54 -6.84
CA CYS A 34 -13.03 10.13 -6.03
C CYS A 34 -13.32 8.63 -6.21
N ILE A 35 -13.51 7.87 -5.13
CA ILE A 35 -14.00 6.48 -5.16
C ILE A 35 -15.21 6.36 -4.26
N VAL A 36 -16.21 5.57 -4.67
CA VAL A 36 -17.32 5.18 -3.80
C VAL A 36 -16.93 3.88 -3.10
N VAL A 37 -17.06 3.86 -1.79
CA VAL A 37 -16.85 2.67 -0.96
C VAL A 37 -18.14 2.33 -0.24
N ASN A 38 -18.35 1.05 0.04
CA ASN A 38 -19.48 0.53 0.82
C ASN A 38 -18.98 -0.43 1.92
N PRO A 39 -19.79 -0.78 2.92
CA PRO A 39 -19.34 -1.61 4.05
C PRO A 39 -18.81 -3.00 3.64
N THR A 40 -19.12 -3.46 2.43
CA THR A 40 -18.65 -4.73 1.86
C THR A 40 -17.40 -4.59 0.98
N THR A 41 -16.89 -3.37 0.79
CA THR A 41 -15.69 -3.12 0.00
C THR A 41 -14.49 -3.69 0.75
N SER A 42 -13.77 -4.63 0.14
CA SER A 42 -12.51 -5.14 0.68
C SER A 42 -11.35 -4.17 0.39
N TYR A 43 -10.24 -4.36 1.09
CA TYR A 43 -8.97 -3.69 0.83
C TYR A 43 -8.53 -3.91 -0.63
N ASP A 44 -8.64 -5.14 -1.14
CA ASP A 44 -8.26 -5.46 -2.52
C ASP A 44 -9.20 -4.80 -3.55
N ASP A 45 -10.50 -4.69 -3.25
CA ASP A 45 -11.43 -3.91 -4.10
C ASP A 45 -11.06 -2.43 -4.16
N LEU A 46 -10.66 -1.86 -3.02
CA LEU A 46 -10.18 -0.49 -2.95
C LEU A 46 -8.88 -0.31 -3.76
N VAL A 47 -7.92 -1.23 -3.63
CA VAL A 47 -6.68 -1.24 -4.44
C VAL A 47 -7.02 -1.28 -5.92
N ARG A 48 -7.86 -2.23 -6.34
CA ARG A 48 -8.27 -2.37 -7.75
C ARG A 48 -8.94 -1.11 -8.26
N SER A 49 -9.87 -0.54 -7.49
CA SER A 49 -10.59 0.68 -7.87
C SER A 49 -9.66 1.88 -8.07
N VAL A 50 -8.64 2.03 -7.22
CA VAL A 50 -7.64 3.10 -7.35
C VAL A 50 -6.79 2.91 -8.61
N LEU A 51 -6.26 1.71 -8.84
CA LEU A 51 -5.42 1.43 -10.01
C LEU A 51 -6.21 1.58 -11.31
N MET A 52 -7.46 1.11 -11.34
CA MET A 52 -8.36 1.23 -12.49
C MET A 52 -8.67 2.67 -12.85
N LYS A 53 -9.05 3.49 -11.86
CA LYS A 53 -9.33 4.92 -12.10
C LYS A 53 -8.10 5.71 -12.55
N LEU A 54 -6.90 5.26 -12.21
CA LEU A 54 -5.65 5.89 -12.64
C LEU A 54 -5.11 5.32 -13.96
N GLY A 55 -5.66 4.22 -14.48
CA GLY A 55 -5.11 3.51 -15.64
C GLY A 55 -3.73 2.92 -15.38
N LEU A 56 -3.46 2.46 -14.15
CA LEU A 56 -2.14 1.98 -13.70
C LEU A 56 -2.10 0.48 -13.38
N GLU A 57 -3.10 -0.28 -13.81
CA GLU A 57 -3.12 -1.73 -13.69
C GLU A 57 -1.89 -2.37 -14.35
N GLY A 58 -1.26 -3.31 -13.66
CA GLY A 58 -0.05 -4.00 -14.12
C GLY A 58 1.23 -3.16 -14.08
N ALA A 59 1.14 -1.83 -14.19
CA ALA A 59 2.28 -0.91 -14.11
C ALA A 59 2.66 -0.56 -12.66
N LYS A 60 1.66 -0.37 -11.79
CA LYS A 60 1.87 -0.02 -10.38
C LYS A 60 1.11 -0.95 -9.45
N ARG A 61 1.58 -1.01 -8.21
CA ARG A 61 0.86 -1.59 -7.08
C ARG A 61 0.75 -0.57 -5.96
N VAL A 62 -0.33 -0.66 -5.19
CA VAL A 62 -0.48 0.12 -3.96
C VAL A 62 0.38 -0.52 -2.88
N LYS A 63 1.39 0.22 -2.40
CA LYS A 63 2.22 -0.21 -1.27
C LYS A 63 1.45 -0.16 0.04
N LYS A 64 0.68 0.92 0.25
CA LYS A 64 -0.28 1.06 1.35
C LYS A 64 -1.17 2.27 1.16
N PHE A 65 -2.27 2.29 1.91
CA PHE A 65 -3.08 3.48 2.12
C PHE A 65 -2.81 4.13 3.47
N PHE A 66 -3.03 5.43 3.54
CA PHE A 66 -3.14 6.17 4.79
C PHE A 66 -4.49 6.84 4.87
N TYR A 67 -5.20 6.66 5.97
CA TYR A 67 -6.44 7.36 6.26
C TYR A 67 -6.20 8.56 7.16
N ARG A 68 -6.73 9.71 6.75
CA ARG A 68 -6.76 10.92 7.57
C ARG A 68 -7.91 10.82 8.57
N ILE A 69 -7.67 10.07 9.66
CA ILE A 69 -8.68 9.73 10.66
C ILE A 69 -9.06 10.97 11.50
N PRO A 70 -10.35 11.33 11.60
CA PRO A 70 -10.80 12.33 12.57
C PRO A 70 -10.66 11.77 13.99
N VAL A 71 -10.06 12.56 14.89
CA VAL A 71 -9.81 12.16 16.28
C VAL A 71 -10.74 12.91 17.22
N THR A 72 -10.83 14.23 17.07
CA THR A 72 -11.70 15.09 17.88
C THR A 72 -12.18 16.30 17.08
N ILE A 73 -13.28 16.89 17.54
CA ILE A 73 -13.75 18.20 17.08
C ILE A 73 -13.53 19.17 18.24
N LEU A 74 -12.72 20.21 18.02
CA LEU A 74 -12.39 21.20 19.04
C LEU A 74 -12.55 22.60 18.45
N HIS A 75 -13.42 23.43 19.05
CA HIS A 75 -13.66 24.82 18.64
C HIS A 75 -13.80 24.94 17.11
N ASP A 76 -14.78 24.23 16.54
CA ASP A 76 -15.11 24.16 15.10
C ASP A 76 -13.98 23.64 14.20
N THR A 77 -12.90 23.12 14.79
CA THR A 77 -11.76 22.56 14.06
C THR A 77 -11.66 21.08 14.34
N VAL A 78 -11.84 20.28 13.30
CA VAL A 78 -11.60 18.83 13.36
C VAL A 78 -10.09 18.59 13.42
N LYS A 79 -9.64 17.85 14.43
CA LYS A 79 -8.29 17.34 14.57
C LYS A 79 -8.21 15.96 13.91
N TYR A 80 -7.16 15.77 13.13
CA TYR A 80 -6.91 14.54 12.40
C TYR A 80 -5.56 13.96 12.76
N ASP A 81 -5.52 12.65 12.80
CA ASP A 81 -4.29 11.86 12.77
C ASP A 81 -4.20 11.07 11.46
N CYS A 82 -3.28 10.12 11.38
CA CYS A 82 -3.00 9.34 10.20
C CYS A 82 -2.92 7.85 10.54
N LEU A 83 -3.96 7.11 10.19
CA LEU A 83 -3.99 5.66 10.30
C LEU A 83 -3.39 5.03 9.03
N THR A 84 -2.64 3.94 9.15
CA THR A 84 -2.29 3.11 7.99
C THR A 84 -3.39 2.08 7.79
N ILE A 85 -3.90 1.94 6.56
CA ILE A 85 -4.83 0.87 6.22
C ILE A 85 -4.01 -0.23 5.53
N GLY A 86 -4.01 -1.41 6.11
CA GLY A 86 -3.37 -2.61 5.57
C GLY A 86 -4.30 -3.82 5.44
N SER A 87 -5.53 -3.75 5.96
CA SER A 87 -6.51 -4.84 5.92
C SER A 87 -7.95 -4.34 5.81
N ASP A 88 -8.88 -5.29 5.71
CA ASP A 88 -10.32 -5.02 5.70
C ASP A 88 -10.78 -4.45 7.05
N GLU A 89 -10.21 -4.91 8.17
CA GLU A 89 -10.53 -4.40 9.51
C GLU A 89 -10.14 -2.92 9.66
N ASP A 90 -8.96 -2.54 9.15
CA ASP A 90 -8.54 -1.13 9.13
C ASP A 90 -9.48 -0.29 8.25
N LEU A 91 -10.00 -0.86 7.16
CA LEU A 91 -10.95 -0.19 6.28
C LEU A 91 -12.30 -0.01 6.97
N GLN A 92 -12.75 -0.98 7.79
CA GLN A 92 -13.97 -0.87 8.60
C GLN A 92 -13.93 0.32 9.58
N VAL A 93 -12.75 0.66 10.12
CA VAL A 93 -12.57 1.86 10.96
C VAL A 93 -13.04 3.13 10.24
N MET A 94 -12.86 3.22 8.93
CA MET A 94 -13.33 4.37 8.14
C MET A 94 -14.85 4.51 8.17
N PHE A 95 -15.60 3.41 8.10
CA PHE A 95 -17.07 3.41 8.19
C PHE A 95 -17.54 3.80 9.60
N LEU A 96 -16.87 3.30 10.64
CA LEU A 96 -17.14 3.70 12.02
C LEU A 96 -16.90 5.21 12.23
N CYS A 97 -15.78 5.73 11.73
CA CYS A 97 -15.51 7.16 11.78
C CYS A 97 -16.55 7.98 11.02
N ARG A 98 -17.02 7.51 9.85
CA ARG A 98 -18.04 8.23 9.09
C ARG A 98 -19.36 8.36 9.84
N ARG A 99 -19.75 7.31 10.59
CA ARG A 99 -20.92 7.32 11.48
C ARG A 99 -20.74 8.24 12.67
N GLN A 100 -19.59 8.14 13.35
CA GLN A 100 -19.30 8.90 14.56
C GLN A 100 -19.10 10.40 14.29
N PHE A 101 -18.52 10.73 13.14
CA PHE A 101 -18.18 12.08 12.72
C PHE A 101 -18.93 12.45 11.44
N SER A 102 -20.26 12.34 11.47
CA SER A 102 -21.12 12.58 10.29
C SER A 102 -20.99 14.00 9.71
N GLU A 103 -20.69 14.97 10.57
CA GLU A 103 -20.45 16.39 10.22
C GLU A 103 -19.09 16.64 9.55
N VAL A 104 -18.15 15.69 9.66
CA VAL A 104 -16.83 15.83 9.03
C VAL A 104 -16.97 15.72 7.52
N ARG A 105 -16.14 16.49 6.81
CA ARG A 105 -16.04 16.48 5.34
C ARG A 105 -15.80 15.05 4.80
N THR A 106 -15.98 14.88 3.50
CA THR A 106 -15.61 13.68 2.73
C THR A 106 -14.30 13.05 3.24
N PRO A 107 -14.30 11.76 3.62
CA PRO A 107 -13.10 11.05 4.06
C PRO A 107 -11.98 11.11 3.02
N GLU A 108 -10.74 11.13 3.51
CA GLU A 108 -9.54 11.27 2.67
C GLU A 108 -8.55 10.14 2.91
N LEU A 109 -8.07 9.54 1.82
CA LEU A 109 -6.99 8.56 1.80
C LEU A 109 -5.78 9.11 1.04
N LEU A 110 -4.58 8.66 1.38
CA LEU A 110 -3.37 8.79 0.57
C LEU A 110 -2.88 7.41 0.15
N ALA A 111 -2.85 7.15 -1.15
CA ALA A 111 -2.29 5.93 -1.74
C ALA A 111 -0.80 6.12 -2.00
N LYS A 112 0.05 5.25 -1.44
CA LYS A 112 1.44 5.15 -1.86
C LYS A 112 1.55 4.12 -2.97
N LEU A 113 1.81 4.57 -4.18
CA LEU A 113 2.05 3.71 -5.34
C LEU A 113 3.53 3.40 -5.48
N ILE A 114 3.85 2.17 -5.88
CA ILE A 114 5.18 1.74 -6.28
C ILE A 114 5.10 1.00 -7.61
N ASP A 115 6.17 1.07 -8.40
CA ASP A 115 6.20 0.39 -9.69
C ASP A 115 6.26 -1.13 -9.49
N VAL A 116 5.53 -1.85 -10.34
CA VAL A 116 5.71 -3.29 -10.46
C VAL A 116 7.04 -3.47 -11.17
N VAL A 117 8.02 -4.08 -10.50
CA VAL A 117 9.32 -4.36 -11.13
C VAL A 117 9.07 -5.29 -12.30
N SER A 118 9.02 -4.74 -13.51
CA SER A 118 9.17 -5.53 -14.71
C SER A 118 10.63 -5.96 -14.73
N SER A 119 10.89 -7.24 -14.46
CA SER A 119 12.11 -7.85 -14.98
C SER A 119 11.99 -7.73 -16.50
N SER A 120 12.53 -6.67 -17.07
CA SER A 120 12.85 -6.61 -18.49
C SER A 120 13.95 -7.65 -18.69
N GLY A 121 13.57 -8.92 -18.79
CA GLY A 121 14.46 -9.99 -19.19
C GLY A 121 15.08 -9.52 -20.50
N GLY A 122 16.37 -9.21 -20.46
CA GLY A 122 17.09 -8.67 -21.60
C GLY A 122 16.82 -9.57 -22.80
N SER A 123 16.03 -9.07 -23.75
CA SER A 123 15.75 -9.76 -24.98
C SER A 123 17.03 -9.75 -25.80
N ASN A 124 17.84 -10.79 -25.66
CA ASN A 124 18.91 -11.05 -26.62
C ASN A 124 18.27 -11.59 -27.90
N TRP A 125 17.83 -10.70 -28.78
CA TRP A 125 17.47 -11.04 -30.15
C TRP A 125 18.74 -11.36 -30.93
N ASN A 126 19.29 -12.55 -30.74
CA ASN A 126 20.22 -13.13 -31.71
C ASN A 126 19.43 -14.05 -32.64
N THR A 127 18.74 -13.43 -33.59
CA THR A 127 18.29 -14.10 -34.82
C THR A 127 19.46 -14.13 -35.81
N THR A 128 19.65 -15.29 -36.44
CA THR A 128 20.50 -15.59 -37.62
C THR A 128 21.98 -15.94 -37.36
N ASN A 129 22.31 -17.22 -37.23
CA ASN A 129 22.71 -18.05 -38.38
C ASN A 129 23.10 -19.48 -37.95
N VAL A 130 22.47 -20.47 -38.56
CA VAL A 130 22.93 -21.85 -38.59
C VAL A 130 24.11 -21.93 -39.56
N ALA A 131 25.30 -22.30 -39.09
CA ALA A 131 26.26 -23.19 -39.77
C ALA A 131 27.58 -23.37 -38.97
N THR A 132 27.81 -24.62 -38.56
CA THR A 132 29.07 -25.38 -38.68
C THR A 132 30.30 -25.03 -37.82
N ALA A 133 30.57 -25.99 -36.91
CA ALA A 133 31.86 -26.58 -36.50
C ALA A 133 33.02 -25.69 -36.01
N ALA A 134 33.46 -25.93 -34.78
CA ALA A 134 34.66 -26.73 -34.47
C ALA A 134 34.93 -26.61 -32.96
N GLY A 135 35.19 -27.76 -32.32
CA GLY A 135 35.25 -27.86 -30.87
C GLY A 135 36.47 -27.20 -30.22
N SER A 136 36.34 -26.97 -28.91
CA SER A 136 37.42 -27.26 -27.97
C SER A 136 36.84 -27.43 -26.56
N SER A 137 37.18 -28.56 -25.94
CA SER A 137 36.87 -28.91 -24.56
C SER A 137 37.86 -28.24 -23.62
N SER A 138 37.42 -27.77 -22.44
CA SER A 138 38.05 -28.22 -21.17
C SER A 138 37.32 -27.76 -19.90
N ARG A 139 36.96 -28.78 -19.10
CA ARG A 139 36.94 -28.90 -17.63
C ARG A 139 35.95 -28.08 -16.79
N ALA A 140 35.08 -28.86 -16.14
CA ALA A 140 34.26 -28.49 -14.99
C ALA A 140 35.11 -28.19 -13.74
N ALA A 141 34.65 -27.22 -12.93
CA ALA A 141 35.07 -27.06 -11.55
C ALA A 141 33.93 -26.53 -10.66
N VAL A 142 33.47 -27.43 -9.80
CA VAL A 142 33.14 -27.25 -8.37
C VAL A 142 31.91 -26.40 -8.00
N ALA A 143 30.99 -27.12 -7.36
CA ALA A 143 29.82 -26.66 -6.65
C ALA A 143 30.14 -25.68 -5.51
N SER A 144 29.22 -24.76 -5.25
CA SER A 144 29.06 -24.19 -3.91
C SER A 144 27.58 -24.11 -3.58
N SER A 145 27.14 -25.03 -2.72
CA SER A 145 25.84 -24.99 -2.06
C SER A 145 26.07 -24.37 -0.69
N SER A 146 25.51 -23.19 -0.45
CA SER A 146 25.46 -22.58 0.87
C SER A 146 24.06 -22.74 1.43
N VAL A 147 23.92 -23.64 2.41
CA VAL A 147 22.72 -23.79 3.24
C VAL A 147 22.76 -22.71 4.32
N PRO A 148 21.72 -21.88 4.51
CA PRO A 148 21.64 -21.05 5.70
C PRO A 148 21.34 -21.95 6.90
N VAL A 149 22.27 -21.99 7.84
CA VAL A 149 22.10 -22.62 9.16
C VAL A 149 21.03 -21.83 9.91
N TYR A 150 19.95 -22.50 10.28
CA TYR A 150 18.96 -22.00 11.22
C TYR A 150 19.63 -21.82 12.59
N GLU A 151 19.54 -20.61 13.14
CA GLU A 151 19.87 -20.33 14.53
C GLU A 151 18.70 -20.78 15.44
N PRO A 152 18.94 -21.59 16.48
CA PRO A 152 17.89 -22.00 17.41
C PRO A 152 17.52 -20.85 18.35
N ALA A 153 16.22 -20.67 18.56
CA ALA A 153 15.67 -19.76 19.55
C ALA A 153 15.83 -20.29 21.00
N VAL A 154 15.59 -19.36 21.94
CA VAL A 154 15.24 -19.51 23.37
C VAL A 154 16.48 -19.59 24.31
N GLN A 155 16.71 -18.66 25.25
CA GLN A 155 15.87 -18.36 26.42
C GLN A 155 16.01 -16.92 26.92
N LEU A 156 14.86 -16.31 27.27
CA LEU A 156 14.77 -15.07 28.04
C LEU A 156 14.83 -15.45 29.53
N VAL A 157 15.98 -15.26 30.16
CA VAL A 157 16.13 -15.43 31.61
C VAL A 157 15.60 -14.18 32.30
N ALA A 158 14.59 -14.38 33.15
CA ALA A 158 14.07 -13.38 34.05
C ALA A 158 15.17 -12.87 34.99
N SER A 159 15.26 -11.55 35.16
CA SER A 159 15.99 -10.94 36.27
C SER A 159 14.99 -10.41 37.30
N PRO A 160 15.17 -10.72 38.60
CA PRO A 160 14.33 -10.19 39.66
C PRO A 160 14.66 -8.72 39.96
N ILE A 161 13.62 -7.98 40.31
CA ILE A 161 13.68 -6.64 40.89
C ILE A 161 14.20 -6.75 42.32
N LEU A 162 15.27 -6.02 42.63
CA LEU A 162 15.50 -5.38 43.93
C LEU A 162 16.13 -4.00 43.69
#